data_AF-A0A344U7L1-F1
#
_entry.id   AF-A0A344U7L1-F1
#
_cell.length_a   1.000
_cell.length_b   1.000
_cell.length_c   1.000
_cell.angle_alpha   90.00
_cell.angle_beta   90.00
_cell.angle_gamma   90.00
#
_symmetry.space_group_name_H-M   'P 1'
#
loop_
_entity.id
_entity.type
_entity.pdbx_description
1 polymer ?
#
loop_
_entity_poly.entity_id
_entity_poly.type
_entity_poly.pdbx_seq_one_letter_code
_entity_poly.pdbx_strand_id
1 'polypeptide(L)'
;MAELSAAEPARVHAVVVGIEHFGRVPNRDWDLPGAAADAMRFARWLRRRGVPAENITLMLAPVPAAQAAFNAEAHALGIDVRFVVSRDHIMDGFRPRSEAPEGDLLYVYWGGHGVLDHGDRRLLFCPDAHDADQRCIDLHQLREYLTRPDVVQFPQQVFLVDACATFRESNSGPSGPAVAAFPAGPRQAVDQFLLLAAATGQAALQDAARSTGAFSDAAMNWLEEHSPGLAPDLAALSTHLEEHFDGSGPDGSALQTPVTMELLAPGGRGKVVALRPPGGPAPTAASAPETRAPRRQGGRVLVGVAVATVVAVAAGGTVYGVMSRGQDGPDRTAATRGDAHPGAASPSASPSPSASPSPSPSGSPAAQPAGPSPSAAPTPSVQAAGAPKRGCASTQPIATVPGVVASPCYVLDGGRVTMVASLGAAKPTEATVYLWLTRKDDPRHLFPAGAMTQRTLRVVTGTEVQEQVGIALAPGWYEVHMYVTPKGEPAPSPTNPTVTGRSQGFRYP
;
A
#
# COMPACT_ATOMS: atom_id res chain seq x y z
N MET A 1 9.19 1.86 -17.06
CA MET A 1 10.55 1.38 -17.33
C MET A 1 10.46 -0.13 -17.40
N ALA A 2 10.00 -0.66 -18.53
CA ALA A 2 9.74 -2.09 -18.65
C ALA A 2 11.02 -2.90 -18.94
N GLU A 3 12.07 -2.25 -19.44
CA GLU A 3 13.31 -2.90 -19.84
C GLU A 3 14.50 -2.25 -19.16
N LEU A 4 15.15 -2.98 -18.27
CA LEU A 4 16.49 -2.65 -17.81
C LEU A 4 17.48 -2.89 -18.95
N SER A 5 18.46 -2.00 -19.11
CA SER A 5 19.55 -2.28 -20.03
C SER A 5 20.33 -3.49 -19.52
N ALA A 6 20.76 -4.37 -20.42
CA ALA A 6 21.59 -5.50 -20.05
C ALA A 6 22.89 -4.96 -19.42
N ALA A 7 22.99 -5.06 -18.10
CA ALA A 7 24.11 -4.51 -17.36
C ALA A 7 25.21 -5.56 -17.19
N GLU A 8 26.44 -5.18 -17.50
CA GLU A 8 27.62 -5.99 -17.15
C GLU A 8 27.71 -6.06 -15.61
N PRO A 9 27.99 -7.23 -15.01
CA PRO A 9 27.99 -7.36 -13.55
C PRO A 9 28.92 -6.37 -12.82
N ALA A 10 30.06 -6.02 -13.43
CA ALA A 10 31.00 -5.05 -12.89
C ALA A 10 30.47 -3.60 -12.86
N ARG A 11 29.42 -3.30 -13.64
CA ARG A 11 28.75 -1.99 -13.72
C ARG A 11 27.43 -1.95 -12.93
N VAL A 12 27.13 -3.01 -12.17
CA VAL A 12 25.99 -3.07 -11.25
C VAL A 12 26.48 -2.85 -9.83
N HIS A 13 25.77 -1.97 -9.11
CA HIS A 13 26.00 -1.72 -7.69
C HIS A 13 24.72 -1.99 -6.90
N ALA A 14 24.88 -2.28 -5.61
CA ALA A 14 23.75 -2.47 -4.72
C ALA A 14 24.01 -1.89 -3.33
N VAL A 15 22.96 -1.29 -2.75
CA VAL A 15 22.87 -1.01 -1.31
C VAL A 15 21.74 -1.87 -0.75
N VAL A 16 22.07 -2.77 0.17
CA VAL A 16 21.17 -3.81 0.68
C VAL A 16 21.04 -3.65 2.18
N VAL A 17 19.84 -3.38 2.66
CA VAL A 17 19.55 -3.08 4.07
C VAL A 17 18.56 -4.11 4.63
N GLY A 18 18.91 -4.73 5.76
CA GLY A 18 18.03 -5.64 6.48
C GLY A 18 18.05 -5.35 7.98
N ILE A 19 16.94 -4.86 8.53
CA ILE A 19 16.83 -4.44 9.92
C ILE A 19 15.86 -5.35 10.66
N GLU A 20 16.40 -6.14 11.58
CA GLU A 20 15.62 -6.99 12.48
C GLU A 20 15.62 -6.42 13.89
N HIS A 21 16.74 -5.89 14.38
CA HIS A 21 16.90 -5.52 15.79
C HIS A 21 16.83 -4.01 16.02
N PHE A 22 16.01 -3.61 16.99
CA PHE A 22 15.83 -2.22 17.41
C PHE A 22 16.36 -2.02 18.83
N GLY A 23 17.67 -1.76 18.95
CA GLY A 23 18.40 -1.84 20.22
C GLY A 23 17.95 -0.88 21.33
N ARG A 24 17.13 0.12 21.01
CA ARG A 24 16.53 1.06 21.99
C ARG A 24 15.16 0.62 22.51
N VAL A 25 14.61 -0.50 22.03
CA VAL A 25 13.33 -1.07 22.46
C VAL A 25 13.59 -2.17 23.50
N PRO A 26 13.29 -1.97 24.81
CA PRO A 26 13.74 -2.87 25.88
C PRO A 26 13.23 -4.32 25.76
N ASN A 27 11.98 -4.50 25.34
CA ASN A 27 11.32 -5.80 25.30
C ASN A 27 11.50 -6.54 23.97
N ARG A 28 12.20 -5.93 23.00
CA ARG A 28 12.37 -6.49 21.65
C ARG A 28 11.05 -6.75 20.91
N ASP A 29 9.97 -6.08 21.31
CA ASP A 29 8.67 -6.19 20.64
C ASP A 29 8.70 -5.66 19.20
N TRP A 30 9.73 -4.88 18.86
CA TRP A 30 9.99 -4.40 17.50
C TRP A 30 10.94 -5.31 16.72
N ASP A 31 11.50 -6.35 17.34
CA ASP A 31 12.38 -7.25 16.61
C ASP A 31 11.59 -7.90 15.45
N LEU A 32 12.17 -7.88 14.25
CA LEU A 32 11.56 -8.41 13.02
C LEU A 32 12.46 -9.48 12.40
N PRO A 33 12.55 -10.70 12.98
CA PRO A 33 13.36 -11.77 12.43
C PRO A 33 12.95 -12.11 11.00
N GLY A 34 13.93 -12.17 10.11
CA GLY A 34 13.79 -12.48 8.69
C GLY A 34 14.27 -11.36 7.76
N ALA A 35 14.16 -10.10 8.16
CA ALA A 35 14.55 -8.98 7.31
C ALA A 35 16.06 -8.99 6.94
N ALA A 36 16.93 -9.45 7.84
CA ALA A 36 18.35 -9.61 7.52
C ALA A 36 18.61 -10.85 6.66
N ALA A 37 17.81 -11.90 6.81
CA ALA A 37 17.88 -13.09 5.96
C ALA A 37 17.47 -12.79 4.52
N ASP A 38 16.42 -12.00 4.31
CA ASP A 38 15.95 -11.59 2.99
C ASP A 38 16.97 -10.66 2.30
N ALA A 39 17.54 -9.70 3.05
CA ALA A 39 18.67 -8.88 2.59
C ALA A 39 19.87 -9.74 2.16
N MET A 40 20.26 -10.74 2.97
CA MET A 40 21.34 -11.67 2.64
C MET A 40 21.00 -12.51 1.41
N ARG A 41 19.74 -12.95 1.25
CA ARG A 41 19.26 -13.68 0.08
C ARG A 41 19.39 -12.85 -1.20
N PHE A 42 19.03 -11.57 -1.15
CA PHE A 42 19.21 -10.66 -2.27
C PHE A 42 20.69 -10.43 -2.60
N ALA A 43 21.55 -10.22 -1.60
CA ALA A 43 23.00 -10.11 -1.80
C ALA A 43 23.60 -11.39 -2.42
N ARG A 44 23.14 -12.57 -2.00
CA ARG A 44 23.53 -13.86 -2.57
C ARG A 44 23.11 -13.99 -4.03
N TRP A 45 21.88 -13.56 -4.38
CA TRP A 45 21.41 -13.55 -5.76
C TRP A 45 22.31 -12.67 -6.64
N LEU A 46 22.66 -11.46 -6.19
CA LEU A 46 23.59 -10.56 -6.91
C LEU A 46 24.96 -11.22 -7.12
N ARG A 47 25.55 -11.84 -6.09
CA ARG A 47 26.84 -12.53 -6.19
C ARG A 47 26.83 -13.71 -7.14
N ARG A 48 25.75 -14.51 -7.15
CA ARG A 48 25.58 -15.62 -8.10
C ARG A 48 25.51 -15.14 -9.55
N ARG A 49 25.20 -13.86 -9.78
CA ARG A 49 25.18 -13.21 -11.09
C ARG A 49 26.43 -12.39 -11.40
N GLY A 50 27.48 -12.57 -10.59
CA GLY A 50 28.80 -12.04 -10.87
C GLY A 50 29.01 -10.58 -10.45
N VAL A 51 28.06 -9.95 -9.75
CA VAL A 51 28.26 -8.59 -9.23
C VAL A 51 29.45 -8.62 -8.27
N PRO A 52 30.51 -7.81 -8.48
CA PRO A 52 31.67 -7.78 -7.59
C PRO A 52 31.27 -7.48 -6.15
N ALA A 53 31.97 -8.07 -5.17
CA ALA A 53 31.56 -7.93 -3.78
C ALA A 53 31.73 -6.49 -3.28
N GLU A 54 32.76 -5.80 -3.77
CA GLU A 54 33.04 -4.39 -3.54
C GLU A 54 31.93 -3.44 -4.04
N ASN A 55 31.09 -3.91 -4.96
CA ASN A 55 29.94 -3.18 -5.49
C ASN A 55 28.66 -3.41 -4.67
N ILE A 56 28.69 -4.29 -3.66
CA ILE A 56 27.56 -4.60 -2.78
C ILE A 56 27.83 -4.02 -1.39
N THR A 57 27.09 -2.98 -1.02
CA THR A 57 27.08 -2.44 0.34
C THR A 57 25.98 -3.14 1.13
N LEU A 58 26.35 -4.15 1.94
CA LEU A 58 25.43 -4.91 2.78
C LEU A 58 25.41 -4.34 4.21
N MET A 59 24.24 -3.84 4.64
CA MET A 59 24.03 -3.25 5.97
C MET A 59 22.96 -4.02 6.73
N LEU A 60 23.34 -4.67 7.83
CA LEU A 60 22.42 -5.51 8.60
C LEU A 60 22.33 -5.03 10.05
N ALA A 61 21.13 -5.08 10.62
CA ALA A 61 20.90 -5.03 12.06
C ALA A 61 20.18 -6.32 12.48
N PRO A 62 20.84 -7.48 12.44
CA PRO A 62 20.18 -8.75 12.74
C PRO A 62 19.87 -8.86 14.23
N VAL A 63 18.96 -9.75 14.60
CA VAL A 63 18.84 -10.14 16.01
C VAL A 63 20.19 -10.67 16.52
N PRO A 64 20.63 -10.32 17.75
CA PRO A 64 21.98 -10.62 18.24
C PRO A 64 22.41 -12.09 18.11
N ALA A 65 21.47 -13.04 18.27
CA ALA A 65 21.77 -14.46 18.15
C ALA A 65 22.14 -14.90 16.72
N ALA A 66 21.68 -14.18 15.69
CA ALA A 66 21.92 -14.51 14.28
C ALA A 66 23.15 -13.79 13.70
N GLN A 67 23.73 -12.81 14.41
CA GLN A 67 24.79 -11.96 13.88
C GLN A 67 26.02 -12.74 13.42
N ALA A 68 26.48 -13.73 14.20
CA ALA A 68 27.65 -14.53 13.84
C ALA A 68 27.42 -15.37 12.57
N ALA A 69 26.20 -15.88 12.38
CA ALA A 69 25.84 -16.65 11.19
C ALA A 69 25.85 -15.77 9.94
N PHE A 70 25.26 -14.56 10.01
CA PHE A 70 25.29 -13.62 8.89
C PHE A 70 26.70 -13.14 8.55
N ASN A 71 27.57 -12.96 9.55
CA ASN A 71 28.98 -12.63 9.30
C ASN A 71 29.71 -13.75 8.54
N ALA A 72 29.52 -15.01 8.99
CA ALA A 72 30.12 -16.17 8.32
C ALA A 72 29.60 -16.33 6.88
N GLU A 73 28.31 -16.10 6.66
CA GLU A 73 27.71 -16.18 5.33
C GLU A 73 28.21 -15.06 4.41
N ALA A 74 28.23 -13.81 4.87
CA ALA A 74 28.75 -12.68 4.09
C ALA A 74 30.20 -12.94 3.66
N HIS A 75 31.02 -13.43 4.60
CA HIS A 75 32.41 -13.81 4.32
C HIS A 75 32.51 -14.92 3.26
N ALA A 76 31.64 -15.93 3.30
CA ALA A 76 31.59 -16.98 2.27
C ALA A 76 31.21 -16.44 0.88
N LEU A 77 30.47 -15.33 0.82
CA LEU A 77 30.15 -14.61 -0.43
C LEU A 77 31.24 -13.62 -0.85
N GLY A 78 32.25 -13.40 0.00
CA GLY A 78 33.29 -12.39 -0.16
C GLY A 78 32.81 -10.95 0.09
N ILE A 79 31.67 -10.77 0.75
CA ILE A 79 31.07 -9.45 1.05
C ILE A 79 31.43 -9.05 2.48
N ASP A 80 31.86 -7.80 2.66
CA ASP A 80 31.97 -7.19 3.97
C ASP A 80 30.60 -6.73 4.47
N VAL A 81 30.08 -7.40 5.51
CA VAL A 81 28.84 -6.98 6.16
C VAL A 81 29.10 -5.81 7.12
N ARG A 82 28.27 -4.77 7.02
CA ARG A 82 28.26 -3.65 7.97
C ARG A 82 27.14 -3.85 8.97
N PHE A 83 27.48 -4.18 10.21
CA PHE A 83 26.49 -4.23 11.28
C PHE A 83 26.12 -2.82 11.72
N VAL A 84 24.89 -2.40 11.42
CA VAL A 84 24.39 -1.05 11.69
C VAL A 84 23.57 -1.06 12.98
N VAL A 85 23.76 -0.03 13.81
CA VAL A 85 23.06 0.12 15.10
C VAL A 85 22.34 1.46 15.23
N SER A 86 22.44 2.31 14.20
CA SER A 86 21.84 3.63 14.18
C SER A 86 21.47 4.07 12.76
N ARG A 87 20.54 5.02 12.68
CA ARG A 87 20.20 5.75 11.46
C ARG A 87 21.44 6.35 10.79
N ASP A 88 22.35 6.91 11.57
CA ASP A 88 23.53 7.60 11.03
C ASP A 88 24.49 6.60 10.37
N HIS A 89 24.64 5.38 10.91
CA HIS A 89 25.40 4.31 10.23
C HIS A 89 24.80 3.94 8.86
N ILE A 90 23.46 3.91 8.77
CA ILE A 90 22.77 3.64 7.49
C ILE A 90 23.01 4.79 6.52
N MET A 91 22.86 6.04 6.97
CA MET A 91 23.12 7.22 6.14
C MET A 91 24.57 7.25 5.64
N ASP A 92 25.54 6.89 6.48
CA ASP A 92 26.96 6.77 6.11
C ASP A 92 27.18 5.71 5.04
N GLY A 93 26.36 4.65 5.00
CA GLY A 93 26.36 3.66 3.92
C GLY A 93 25.93 4.21 2.56
N PHE A 94 25.11 5.25 2.54
CA PHE A 94 24.68 5.97 1.34
C PHE A 94 25.56 7.20 1.02
N ARG A 95 26.50 7.57 1.90
CA ARG A 95 27.39 8.71 1.62
C ARG A 95 28.31 8.40 0.44
N PRO A 96 28.58 9.39 -0.43
CA PRO A 96 29.57 9.21 -1.49
C PRO A 96 30.92 8.83 -0.89
N ARG A 97 31.63 7.96 -1.62
CA ARG A 97 33.05 7.73 -1.38
C ARG A 97 33.84 8.95 -1.88
N SER A 98 35.17 8.91 -1.80
CA SER A 98 36.02 9.97 -2.37
C SER A 98 35.71 10.25 -3.84
N GLU A 99 35.23 9.25 -4.57
CA GLU A 99 34.67 9.34 -5.90
C GLU A 99 33.25 8.73 -5.89
N ALA A 100 32.31 9.38 -6.57
CA ALA A 100 30.95 8.87 -6.70
C ALA A 100 30.99 7.58 -7.56
N PRO A 101 30.42 6.46 -7.08
CA PRO A 101 30.38 5.25 -7.89
C PRO A 101 29.51 5.49 -9.14
N GLU A 102 29.98 4.97 -10.26
CA GLU A 102 29.32 5.03 -11.56
C GLU A 102 29.05 3.63 -12.10
N GLY A 103 28.02 3.51 -12.94
CA GLY A 103 27.70 2.26 -13.61
C GLY A 103 26.36 2.37 -14.35
N ASP A 104 25.77 1.22 -14.65
CA ASP A 104 24.54 1.16 -15.46
C ASP A 104 23.29 1.03 -14.58
N LEU A 105 23.41 0.31 -13.47
CA LEU A 105 22.29 -0.05 -12.60
C LEU A 105 22.66 -0.02 -11.12
N LEU A 106 21.85 0.68 -10.33
CA LEU A 106 21.88 0.63 -8.87
C LEU A 106 20.64 -0.11 -8.33
N TYR A 107 20.87 -1.18 -7.58
CA TYR A 107 19.84 -1.80 -6.76
C TYR A 107 19.82 -1.21 -5.35
N VAL A 108 18.63 -0.98 -4.82
CA VAL A 108 18.40 -0.65 -3.42
C VAL A 108 17.41 -1.65 -2.86
N TYR A 109 17.84 -2.48 -1.91
CA TYR A 109 16.94 -3.37 -1.18
C TYR A 109 16.80 -2.86 0.25
N TRP A 110 15.57 -2.85 0.77
CA TRP A 110 15.29 -2.51 2.16
C TRP A 110 14.26 -3.48 2.74
N GLY A 111 14.64 -4.21 3.79
CA GLY A 111 13.74 -4.98 4.64
C GLY A 111 13.74 -4.43 6.07
N GLY A 112 12.56 -4.14 6.63
CA GLY A 112 12.43 -3.66 8.00
C GLY A 112 11.07 -3.01 8.28
N HIS A 113 10.94 -2.37 9.45
CA HIS A 113 9.73 -1.61 9.78
C HIS A 113 9.59 -0.34 8.94
N GLY A 114 8.35 0.01 8.64
CA GLY A 114 8.00 1.26 7.97
C GLY A 114 6.59 1.73 8.34
N VAL A 115 6.33 3.02 8.11
CA VAL A 115 5.04 3.67 8.36
C VAL A 115 4.79 4.75 7.31
N LEU A 116 3.53 5.17 7.22
CA LEU A 116 3.12 6.39 6.54
C LEU A 116 2.94 7.53 7.53
N ASP A 117 3.61 8.64 7.25
CA ASP A 117 3.37 9.94 7.86
C ASP A 117 2.46 10.80 6.96
N HIS A 118 2.04 11.96 7.48
CA HIS A 118 1.23 12.97 6.83
C HIS A 118 1.73 13.25 5.41
N GLY A 119 0.78 13.36 4.48
CA GLY A 119 1.08 13.54 3.06
C GLY A 119 1.65 12.31 2.38
N ASP A 120 1.29 11.10 2.86
CA ASP A 120 1.72 9.80 2.34
C ASP A 120 3.25 9.62 2.31
N ARG A 121 3.95 10.23 3.26
CA ARG A 121 5.40 10.12 3.39
C ARG A 121 5.76 8.74 3.92
N ARG A 122 6.42 7.92 3.11
CA ARG A 122 6.94 6.60 3.48
C ARG A 122 8.21 6.74 4.30
N LEU A 123 8.10 6.44 5.59
CA LEU A 123 9.20 6.48 6.54
C LEU A 123 9.65 5.06 6.87
N LEU A 124 10.96 4.84 6.82
CA LEU A 124 11.62 3.57 7.10
C LEU A 124 12.34 3.68 8.44
N PHE A 125 11.97 2.83 9.41
CA PHE A 125 12.55 2.88 10.74
C PHE A 125 13.98 2.35 10.76
N CYS A 126 14.83 3.03 11.52
CA CYS A 126 16.24 2.68 11.68
C CYS A 126 16.48 1.89 12.98
N PRO A 127 17.62 1.21 13.14
CA PRO A 127 17.87 0.33 14.30
C PRO A 127 17.85 1.03 15.66
N ASP A 128 17.99 2.35 15.68
CA ASP A 128 17.90 3.21 16.87
C ASP A 128 16.54 3.93 16.98
N ALA A 129 15.51 3.48 16.28
CA ALA A 129 14.14 3.91 16.51
C ALA A 129 13.60 3.33 17.82
N HIS A 130 12.73 4.09 18.50
CA HIS A 130 11.89 3.60 19.60
C HIS A 130 10.60 4.43 19.71
N ASP A 131 9.69 4.03 20.59
CA ASP A 131 8.35 4.64 20.72
C ASP A 131 8.34 6.16 20.90
N ALA A 132 9.31 6.73 21.62
CA ALA A 132 9.38 8.17 21.90
C ALA A 132 10.34 8.96 20.97
N ASP A 133 11.08 8.28 20.10
CA ASP A 133 12.01 8.84 19.12
C ASP A 133 12.08 7.88 17.93
N GLN A 134 11.05 7.95 17.08
CA GLN A 134 10.92 7.10 15.89
C GLN A 134 11.90 7.57 14.82
N ARG A 135 13.18 7.24 14.99
CA ARG A 135 14.25 7.59 14.07
C ARG A 135 14.06 6.87 12.74
N CYS A 136 13.98 7.65 11.68
CA CYS A 136 13.65 7.11 10.38
C CYS A 136 14.31 7.85 9.23
N ILE A 137 14.27 7.19 8.08
CA ILE A 137 14.64 7.73 6.78
C ILE A 137 13.37 7.90 5.96
N ASP A 138 13.25 9.04 5.27
CA ASP A 138 12.21 9.26 4.27
C ASP A 138 12.64 8.64 2.93
N LEU A 139 11.87 7.66 2.44
CA LEU A 139 12.15 6.96 1.18
C LEU A 139 12.15 7.91 -0.03
N HIS A 140 11.28 8.93 -0.01
CA HIS A 140 11.27 9.94 -1.07
C HIS A 140 12.57 10.75 -1.08
N GLN A 141 13.05 11.17 0.09
CA GLN A 141 14.31 11.91 0.20
C GLN A 141 15.53 11.05 -0.18
N LEU A 142 15.56 9.77 0.23
CA LEU A 142 16.61 8.84 -0.18
C LEU A 142 16.64 8.70 -1.71
N ARG A 143 15.47 8.50 -2.32
CA ARG A 143 15.32 8.39 -3.76
C ARG A 143 15.84 9.63 -4.49
N GLU A 144 15.49 10.83 -4.01
CA GLU A 144 15.98 12.08 -4.60
C GLU A 144 17.48 12.27 -4.39
N TYR A 145 17.99 11.93 -3.21
CA TYR A 145 19.41 11.99 -2.89
C TYR A 145 20.25 11.11 -3.83
N LEU A 146 19.75 9.93 -4.20
CA LEU A 146 20.41 9.03 -5.15
C LEU A 146 20.32 9.50 -6.62
N THR A 147 19.59 10.58 -6.93
CA THR A 147 19.64 11.21 -8.27
C THR A 147 20.77 12.22 -8.41
N ARG A 148 21.57 12.43 -7.37
CA ARG A 148 22.65 13.41 -7.38
C ARG A 148 23.94 12.84 -7.99
N PRO A 149 24.55 13.50 -8.99
CA PRO A 149 25.76 12.99 -9.65
C PRO A 149 27.01 12.99 -8.76
N ASP A 150 27.00 13.78 -7.66
CA ASP A 150 28.08 13.77 -6.66
C ASP A 150 27.91 12.66 -5.61
N VAL A 151 26.76 11.98 -5.60
CA VAL A 151 26.46 10.86 -4.71
C VAL A 151 26.66 9.54 -5.44
N VAL A 152 25.99 9.38 -6.58
CA VAL A 152 26.09 8.21 -7.46
C VAL A 152 25.79 8.59 -8.91
N GLN A 153 26.28 7.80 -9.87
CA GLN A 153 26.07 8.03 -11.30
C GLN A 153 25.55 6.76 -11.98
N PHE A 154 24.27 6.47 -11.75
CA PHE A 154 23.55 5.35 -12.37
C PHE A 154 22.32 5.86 -13.10
N PRO A 155 22.18 5.62 -14.42
CA PRO A 155 21.03 6.07 -15.19
C PRO A 155 19.75 5.29 -14.84
N GLN A 156 19.88 4.05 -14.34
CA GLN A 156 18.77 3.21 -13.91
C GLN A 156 18.92 2.80 -12.44
N GLN A 157 17.83 2.88 -11.68
CA GLN A 157 17.80 2.49 -10.26
C GLN A 157 16.55 1.67 -9.95
N VAL A 158 16.71 0.58 -9.22
CA VAL A 158 15.63 -0.32 -8.83
C VAL A 158 15.57 -0.44 -7.32
N PHE A 159 14.40 -0.15 -6.74
CA PHE A 159 14.14 -0.25 -5.31
C PHE A 159 13.20 -1.43 -5.04
N LEU A 160 13.59 -2.31 -4.12
CA LEU A 160 12.75 -3.36 -3.56
C LEU A 160 12.61 -3.07 -2.06
N VAL A 161 11.41 -2.70 -1.62
CA VAL A 161 11.17 -2.24 -0.24
C VAL A 161 10.12 -3.11 0.42
N ASP A 162 10.58 -3.98 1.32
CA ASP A 162 9.74 -4.78 2.20
C ASP A 162 9.56 -4.09 3.55
N ALA A 163 8.54 -3.23 3.60
CA ALA A 163 8.18 -2.49 4.79
C ALA A 163 6.68 -2.16 4.78
N CYS A 164 6.10 -2.07 5.97
CA CYS A 164 4.72 -1.63 6.17
C CYS A 164 4.50 -0.20 5.66
N ALA A 165 3.25 0.10 5.33
CA ALA A 165 2.77 1.41 4.94
C ALA A 165 1.50 1.79 5.73
N THR A 166 1.44 1.37 7.00
CA THR A 166 0.36 1.69 7.92
C THR A 166 0.43 3.14 8.36
N PHE A 167 -0.72 3.76 8.62
CA PHE A 167 -0.79 5.13 9.08
C PHE A 167 -0.18 5.26 10.48
N ARG A 168 0.74 6.21 10.66
CA ARG A 168 1.42 6.40 11.95
C ARG A 168 0.43 6.65 13.10
N GLU A 169 -0.67 7.35 12.81
CA GLU A 169 -1.73 7.71 13.75
C GLU A 169 -2.39 6.48 14.39
N SER A 170 -2.36 5.32 13.73
CA SER A 170 -2.87 4.07 14.31
C SER A 170 -1.86 3.39 15.24
N ASN A 171 -0.57 3.77 15.19
CA ASN A 171 0.53 2.97 15.71
C ASN A 171 1.47 3.71 16.69
N SER A 172 1.27 5.01 17.00
CA SER A 172 2.30 5.81 17.68
C SER A 172 1.81 6.60 18.89
N GLY A 173 2.69 6.70 19.89
CA GLY A 173 2.56 7.60 21.03
C GLY A 173 2.69 9.09 20.65
N PRO A 174 2.72 10.00 21.63
CA PRO A 174 2.54 11.45 21.41
C PRO A 174 3.66 12.16 20.62
N SER A 175 4.81 11.53 20.40
CA SER A 175 5.96 12.12 19.69
C SER A 175 5.95 11.78 18.19
N GLY A 176 6.20 12.80 17.36
CA GLY A 176 6.38 12.62 15.91
C GLY A 176 7.72 11.94 15.53
N PRO A 177 7.85 11.50 14.28
CA PRO A 177 9.03 10.82 13.76
C PRO A 177 10.23 11.74 13.68
N ALA A 178 11.39 11.22 14.08
CA ALA A 178 12.67 11.89 13.96
C ALA A 178 13.31 11.55 12.60
N VAL A 179 12.80 12.20 11.57
CA VAL A 179 13.26 12.00 10.19
C VAL A 179 14.63 12.67 9.99
N ALA A 180 15.64 11.91 9.54
CA ALA A 180 16.87 12.54 9.05
C ALA A 180 16.68 13.13 7.66
N ALA A 181 17.23 14.32 7.45
CA ALA A 181 17.32 14.91 6.13
C ALA A 181 18.55 14.37 5.39
N PHE A 182 18.34 13.84 4.18
CA PHE A 182 19.45 13.72 3.23
C PHE A 182 19.87 15.11 2.72
N PRO A 183 21.17 15.37 2.53
CA PRO A 183 21.61 16.63 1.96
C PRO A 183 20.93 16.89 0.61
N ALA A 184 20.44 18.11 0.39
CA ALA A 184 19.93 18.53 -0.91
C ALA A 184 21.08 18.83 -1.88
N GLY A 185 20.82 18.74 -3.18
CA GLY A 185 21.81 19.01 -4.22
C GLY A 185 21.21 19.00 -5.63
N PRO A 186 22.02 19.32 -6.66
CA PRO A 186 21.59 19.23 -8.05
C PRO A 186 21.24 17.78 -8.41
N ARG A 187 20.16 17.61 -9.17
CA ARG A 187 19.65 16.31 -9.61
C ARG A 187 20.00 16.07 -11.07
N GLN A 188 20.30 14.83 -11.42
CA GLN A 188 20.37 14.38 -12.80
C GLN A 188 19.10 13.60 -13.16
N ALA A 189 18.85 13.46 -14.46
CA ALA A 189 17.74 12.67 -14.95
C ALA A 189 18.07 11.18 -14.78
N VAL A 190 17.28 10.48 -13.96
CA VAL A 190 17.48 9.07 -13.61
C VAL A 190 16.15 8.35 -13.73
N ASP A 191 16.18 7.19 -14.36
CA ASP A 191 15.05 6.26 -14.42
C ASP A 191 15.02 5.46 -13.11
N GLN A 192 13.93 5.56 -12.34
CA GLN A 192 13.76 4.83 -11.08
C GLN A 192 12.52 3.94 -11.12
N PHE A 193 12.68 2.67 -10.73
CA PHE A 193 11.59 1.70 -10.57
C PHE A 193 11.52 1.28 -9.10
N LEU A 194 10.34 1.32 -8.49
CA LEU A 194 10.16 0.95 -7.10
C LEU A 194 9.07 -0.10 -6.98
N LEU A 195 9.38 -1.20 -6.31
CA LEU A 195 8.42 -2.18 -5.80
C LEU A 195 8.35 -2.04 -4.29
N LEU A 196 7.16 -1.71 -3.80
CA LEU A 196 6.87 -1.56 -2.38
C LEU A 196 5.96 -2.69 -1.94
N ALA A 197 6.27 -3.31 -0.81
CA ALA A 197 5.52 -4.45 -0.30
C ALA A 197 4.05 -4.14 0.00
N ALA A 198 3.73 -2.94 0.47
CA ALA A 198 2.40 -2.58 0.94
C ALA A 198 1.86 -1.27 0.35
N ALA A 199 0.58 -1.29 -0.03
CA ALA A 199 -0.16 -0.11 -0.43
C ALA A 199 -0.47 0.79 0.78
N THR A 200 -0.89 2.02 0.50
CA THR A 200 -1.21 3.00 1.53
C THR A 200 -2.21 2.44 2.55
N GLY A 201 -1.84 2.51 3.83
CA GLY A 201 -2.65 2.02 4.94
C GLY A 201 -2.51 0.53 5.25
N GLN A 202 -1.70 -0.23 4.51
CA GLN A 202 -1.54 -1.67 4.70
C GLN A 202 -0.25 -2.03 5.45
N ALA A 203 -0.30 -3.16 6.15
CA ALA A 203 0.89 -3.82 6.68
C ALA A 203 1.51 -4.72 5.61
N ALA A 204 2.84 -4.86 5.63
CA ALA A 204 3.52 -5.95 4.95
C ALA A 204 3.42 -7.21 5.84
N LEU A 205 3.20 -8.36 5.23
CA LEU A 205 3.03 -9.63 5.92
C LEU A 205 4.38 -10.30 6.16
N GLN A 206 4.55 -10.84 7.37
CA GLN A 206 5.68 -11.67 7.74
C GLN A 206 5.22 -13.14 7.81
N ASP A 207 5.98 -14.04 7.22
CA ASP A 207 5.88 -15.47 7.49
C ASP A 207 6.79 -15.80 8.68
N ALA A 208 6.22 -15.84 9.88
CA ALA A 208 6.98 -16.12 11.10
C ALA A 208 7.61 -17.53 11.11
N ALA A 209 6.98 -18.51 10.45
CA ALA A 209 7.49 -19.88 10.43
C ALA A 209 8.74 -20.00 9.56
N ARG A 210 8.78 -19.27 8.45
CA ARG A 210 9.94 -19.23 7.55
C ARG A 210 10.92 -18.10 7.85
N SER A 211 10.56 -17.17 8.75
CA SER A 211 11.33 -15.96 9.07
C SER A 211 11.69 -15.18 7.81
N THR A 212 10.68 -14.77 7.05
CA THR A 212 10.82 -14.00 5.80
C THR A 212 9.59 -13.12 5.59
N GLY A 213 9.77 -11.97 4.93
CA GLY A 213 8.66 -11.16 4.45
C GLY A 213 7.95 -11.84 3.28
N ALA A 214 6.62 -11.86 3.26
CA ALA A 214 5.86 -12.51 2.18
C ALA A 214 6.20 -11.90 0.81
N PHE A 215 6.39 -10.58 0.76
CA PHE A 215 6.82 -9.88 -0.46
C PHE A 215 8.24 -10.26 -0.86
N SER A 216 9.19 -10.21 0.08
CA SER A 216 10.57 -10.57 -0.21
C SER A 216 10.69 -12.01 -0.70
N ASP A 217 9.99 -12.96 -0.07
CA ASP A 217 9.99 -14.35 -0.52
C ASP A 217 9.45 -14.50 -1.94
N ALA A 218 8.29 -13.92 -2.25
CA ALA A 218 7.70 -13.97 -3.59
C ALA A 218 8.61 -13.32 -4.64
N ALA A 219 9.13 -12.13 -4.36
CA ALA A 219 10.03 -11.41 -5.27
C ALA A 219 11.34 -12.18 -5.50
N MET A 220 11.93 -12.73 -4.44
CA MET A 220 13.18 -13.48 -4.53
C MET A 220 13.00 -14.83 -5.24
N ASN A 221 11.92 -15.56 -4.97
CA ASN A 221 11.59 -16.79 -5.71
C ASN A 221 11.50 -16.49 -7.21
N TRP A 222 10.79 -15.42 -7.58
CA TRP A 222 10.66 -15.03 -8.97
C TRP A 222 12.01 -14.65 -9.59
N LEU A 223 12.82 -13.83 -8.91
CA LEU A 223 14.15 -13.41 -9.41
C LEU A 223 15.13 -14.58 -9.58
N GLU A 224 15.08 -15.57 -8.69
CA GLU A 224 15.93 -16.76 -8.75
C GLU A 224 15.54 -17.68 -9.91
N GLU A 225 14.24 -17.80 -10.19
CA GLU A 225 13.69 -18.68 -11.23
C GLU A 225 13.70 -18.05 -12.63
N HIS A 226 13.31 -16.78 -12.75
CA HIS A 226 12.94 -16.18 -14.04
C HIS A 226 13.93 -15.16 -14.58
N SER A 227 14.76 -14.57 -13.73
CA SER A 227 15.80 -13.66 -14.20
C SER A 227 17.08 -14.48 -14.32
N PRO A 228 17.65 -14.76 -15.50
CA PRO A 228 18.98 -15.39 -15.64
C PRO A 228 20.14 -14.37 -15.55
N GLY A 229 19.85 -13.07 -15.63
CA GLY A 229 20.82 -11.97 -15.57
C GLY A 229 20.58 -10.97 -14.44
N LEU A 230 21.13 -9.77 -14.57
CA LEU A 230 20.96 -8.66 -13.63
C LEU A 230 19.93 -7.62 -14.09
N ALA A 231 19.31 -7.85 -15.25
CA ALA A 231 18.29 -7.01 -15.84
C ALA A 231 16.98 -7.82 -15.96
N PRO A 232 16.29 -8.14 -14.84
CA PRO A 232 15.00 -8.83 -14.88
C PRO A 232 13.96 -8.04 -15.67
N ASP A 233 12.97 -8.73 -16.21
CA ASP A 233 11.73 -8.11 -16.69
C ASP A 233 10.94 -7.59 -15.50
N LEU A 234 11.05 -6.29 -15.24
CA LEU A 234 10.42 -5.62 -14.10
C LEU A 234 8.89 -5.57 -14.23
N ALA A 235 8.37 -5.57 -15.46
CA ALA A 235 6.93 -5.60 -15.70
C ALA A 235 6.35 -7.00 -15.39
N ALA A 236 7.07 -8.06 -15.78
CA ALA A 236 6.71 -9.43 -15.44
C ALA A 236 6.82 -9.70 -13.93
N LEU A 237 7.84 -9.17 -13.25
CA LEU A 237 7.94 -9.23 -11.79
C LEU A 237 6.77 -8.51 -11.10
N SER A 238 6.43 -7.29 -11.55
CA SER A 238 5.27 -6.55 -11.01
C SER A 238 3.98 -7.36 -11.18
N THR A 239 3.75 -7.90 -12.38
CA THR A 239 2.57 -8.70 -12.69
C THR A 239 2.50 -9.94 -11.82
N HIS A 240 3.63 -10.66 -11.65
CA HIS A 240 3.70 -11.82 -10.78
C HIS A 240 3.35 -11.48 -9.34
N LEU A 241 3.88 -10.36 -8.81
CA LEU A 241 3.58 -9.92 -7.45
C LEU A 241 2.12 -9.48 -7.32
N GLU A 242 1.56 -8.77 -8.29
CA GLU A 242 0.14 -8.43 -8.30
C GLU A 242 -0.73 -9.69 -8.24
N GLU A 243 -0.46 -10.68 -9.10
CA GLU A 243 -1.19 -11.96 -9.14
C GLU A 243 -1.01 -12.78 -7.85
N HIS A 244 0.21 -12.83 -7.30
CA HIS A 244 0.51 -13.56 -6.07
C HIS A 244 -0.29 -13.02 -4.87
N PHE A 245 -0.53 -11.71 -4.85
CA PHE A 245 -1.21 -11.02 -3.76
C PHE A 245 -2.67 -10.64 -4.08
N ASP A 246 -3.23 -11.07 -5.22
CA ASP A 246 -4.64 -10.81 -5.62
C ASP A 246 -5.66 -11.64 -4.80
N GLY A 247 -5.19 -12.41 -3.82
CA GLY A 247 -6.01 -13.18 -2.89
C GLY A 247 -6.63 -12.32 -1.79
N SER A 248 -7.97 -12.35 -1.67
CA SER A 248 -8.64 -11.89 -0.45
C SER A 248 -8.44 -12.90 0.67
N GLY A 249 -8.10 -12.43 1.87
CA GLY A 249 -8.13 -13.24 3.08
C GLY A 249 -9.55 -13.79 3.35
N PRO A 250 -9.71 -14.71 4.32
CA PRO A 250 -11.01 -15.33 4.64
C PRO A 250 -12.13 -14.32 4.95
N ASP A 251 -11.79 -13.08 5.31
CA ASP A 251 -12.72 -11.99 5.61
C ASP A 251 -12.91 -10.99 4.45
N GLY A 252 -12.39 -11.26 3.26
CA GLY A 252 -12.51 -10.38 2.09
C GLY A 252 -11.55 -9.18 2.07
N SER A 253 -10.59 -9.10 3.00
CA SER A 253 -9.54 -8.09 3.00
C SER A 253 -8.33 -8.56 2.18
N ALA A 254 -7.85 -7.74 1.25
CA ALA A 254 -6.50 -7.91 0.72
C ALA A 254 -5.52 -7.64 1.88
N LEU A 255 -4.81 -8.67 2.33
CA LEU A 255 -3.95 -8.59 3.52
C LEU A 255 -2.72 -7.69 3.28
N GLN A 256 -2.23 -7.67 2.03
CA GLN A 256 -1.13 -6.86 1.55
C GLN A 256 -1.25 -6.72 0.03
N THR A 257 -1.00 -5.53 -0.51
CA THR A 257 -1.01 -5.26 -1.94
C THR A 257 0.31 -4.58 -2.34
N PRO A 258 1.19 -5.26 -3.09
CA PRO A 258 2.40 -4.64 -3.61
C PRO A 258 2.07 -3.43 -4.52
N VAL A 259 2.92 -2.41 -4.47
CA VAL A 259 2.77 -1.19 -5.28
C VAL A 259 4.00 -0.95 -6.12
N THR A 260 3.77 -0.73 -7.42
CA THR A 260 4.80 -0.38 -8.40
C THR A 260 4.77 1.11 -8.71
N MET A 261 5.93 1.75 -8.69
CA MET A 261 6.09 3.15 -9.12
C MET A 261 7.23 3.27 -10.13
N GLU A 262 6.97 3.95 -11.24
CA GLU A 262 7.96 4.25 -12.26
C GLU A 262 8.16 5.76 -12.38
N LEU A 263 9.40 6.21 -12.29
CA LEU A 263 9.80 7.59 -12.48
C LEU A 263 10.78 7.63 -13.65
N LEU A 264 10.44 8.38 -14.68
CA LEU A 264 11.22 8.44 -15.91
C LEU A 264 11.90 9.80 -16.05
N ALA A 265 13.15 9.76 -16.51
CA ALA A 265 13.95 10.92 -16.86
C ALA A 265 13.22 11.80 -17.91
N PRO A 266 13.10 13.13 -17.69
CA PRO A 266 12.57 14.05 -18.69
C PRO A 266 13.46 14.03 -19.94
N GLY A 267 12.95 13.48 -21.05
CA GLY A 267 13.68 13.31 -22.31
C GLY A 267 13.97 11.87 -22.72
N GLY A 268 13.69 10.89 -21.85
CA GLY A 268 13.63 9.48 -22.24
C GLY A 268 12.48 9.20 -23.20
N ARG A 269 12.58 8.16 -24.04
CA ARG A 269 11.51 7.72 -24.97
C ARG A 269 10.26 7.16 -24.27
N GLY A 270 10.06 7.43 -22.99
CA GLY A 270 8.99 6.84 -22.16
C GLY A 270 7.90 7.85 -21.80
N LYS A 271 6.65 7.42 -21.93
CA LYS A 271 5.48 8.10 -21.35
C LYS A 271 5.60 8.07 -19.83
N VAL A 272 5.33 9.21 -19.17
CA VAL A 272 4.98 9.22 -17.74
C VAL A 272 3.73 8.34 -17.56
N VAL A 273 3.89 7.13 -17.03
CA VAL A 273 2.78 6.28 -16.59
C VAL A 273 2.62 6.51 -15.10
N ALA A 274 1.71 7.41 -14.75
CA ALA A 274 1.23 7.50 -13.38
C ALA A 274 0.51 6.20 -13.01
N LEU A 275 0.81 5.67 -11.81
CA LEU A 275 0.12 4.63 -11.04
C LEU A 275 -1.01 3.93 -11.82
N ARG A 276 -0.75 2.71 -12.30
CA ARG A 276 -1.78 1.84 -12.88
C ARG A 276 -2.33 0.95 -11.77
N PRO A 277 -3.61 1.10 -11.34
CA PRO A 277 -4.29 0.02 -10.63
C PRO A 277 -4.54 -1.14 -11.61
N PRO A 278 -4.60 -2.39 -11.14
CA PRO A 278 -4.82 -3.54 -12.01
C PRO A 278 -6.17 -3.43 -12.74
N GLY A 279 -6.24 -3.78 -14.03
CA GLY A 279 -7.51 -4.07 -14.73
C GLY A 279 -7.98 -3.15 -15.87
N GLY A 280 -7.23 -2.15 -16.32
CA GLY A 280 -7.62 -1.31 -17.48
C GLY A 280 -7.07 -1.79 -18.84
N PRO A 281 -7.89 -1.99 -19.89
CA PRO A 281 -7.39 -2.32 -21.23
C PRO A 281 -6.59 -1.16 -21.84
N ALA A 282 -5.58 -1.49 -22.65
CA ALA A 282 -4.64 -0.54 -23.23
C ALA A 282 -5.34 0.48 -24.16
N PRO A 283 -5.02 1.79 -24.07
CA PRO A 283 -5.62 2.78 -24.95
C PRO A 283 -4.98 2.75 -26.34
N THR A 284 -5.82 2.60 -27.36
CA THR A 284 -5.51 2.82 -28.78
C THR A 284 -5.07 4.28 -28.99
N ALA A 285 -3.98 4.45 -29.74
CA ALA A 285 -3.40 5.77 -30.01
C ALA A 285 -4.35 6.63 -30.86
N ALA A 286 -4.82 7.75 -30.30
CA ALA A 286 -5.55 8.79 -31.03
C ALA A 286 -4.64 10.00 -31.27
N SER A 287 -4.70 10.49 -32.50
CA SER A 287 -3.89 11.54 -33.11
C SER A 287 -3.99 12.90 -32.40
N ALA A 288 -2.87 13.60 -32.31
CA ALA A 288 -2.76 14.94 -31.73
C ALA A 288 -3.45 16.01 -32.59
N PRO A 289 -4.17 17.00 -31.99
CA PRO A 289 -4.58 18.20 -32.69
C PRO A 289 -3.56 19.34 -32.52
N GLU A 290 -3.50 20.16 -33.57
CA GLU A 290 -2.63 21.31 -33.78
C GLU A 290 -2.70 22.39 -32.68
N THR A 291 -1.54 22.99 -32.48
CA THR A 291 -1.24 24.11 -31.59
C THR A 291 -1.86 25.40 -32.12
N ARG A 292 -2.64 26.11 -31.29
CA ARG A 292 -3.02 27.51 -31.57
C ARG A 292 -2.49 28.44 -30.48
N ALA A 293 -1.79 29.48 -30.92
CA ALA A 293 -1.01 30.44 -30.15
C ALA A 293 -1.83 31.29 -29.15
N PRO A 294 -1.21 31.83 -28.08
CA PRO A 294 -1.91 32.59 -27.04
C PRO A 294 -2.10 34.06 -27.42
N ARG A 295 -3.27 34.60 -27.08
CA ARG A 295 -3.66 36.00 -27.25
C ARG A 295 -3.37 36.76 -25.95
N ARG A 296 -2.57 37.83 -26.05
CA ARG A 296 -2.23 38.78 -24.98
C ARG A 296 -3.45 39.59 -24.50
N GLN A 297 -3.60 39.69 -23.18
CA GLN A 297 -4.21 40.80 -22.42
C GLN A 297 -3.47 40.80 -21.06
N GLY A 298 -2.89 41.89 -20.55
CA GLY A 298 -3.39 43.25 -20.46
C GLY A 298 -3.49 43.54 -18.96
N GLY A 299 -2.52 44.28 -18.42
CA GLY A 299 -2.21 44.30 -16.99
C GLY A 299 -3.20 45.04 -16.10
N ARG A 300 -2.95 44.94 -14.79
CA ARG A 300 -3.26 45.97 -13.81
C ARG A 300 -2.50 45.76 -12.49
N VAL A 301 -1.94 46.88 -12.02
CA VAL A 301 -1.24 47.10 -10.75
C VAL A 301 -2.27 47.47 -9.68
N LEU A 302 -2.09 46.97 -8.45
CA LEU A 302 -2.56 47.56 -7.17
C LEU A 302 -1.73 46.90 -6.05
N VAL A 303 -0.74 47.59 -5.49
CA VAL A 303 -0.79 48.37 -4.23
C VAL A 303 -1.24 47.52 -3.05
N GLY A 304 -0.30 47.28 -2.13
CA GLY A 304 -0.47 46.41 -0.98
C GLY A 304 -1.10 47.06 0.24
N VAL A 305 -1.33 46.21 1.24
CA VAL A 305 -1.45 46.57 2.65
C VAL A 305 -0.86 45.41 3.45
N ALA A 306 0.17 45.71 4.23
CA ALA A 306 0.69 44.83 5.26
C ALA A 306 -0.22 44.89 6.49
N VAL A 307 -0.65 43.74 7.00
CA VAL A 307 -1.28 43.64 8.31
C VAL A 307 -0.44 42.69 9.15
N ALA A 308 0.17 43.26 10.19
CA ALA A 308 0.89 42.55 11.23
C ALA A 308 -0.11 41.96 12.22
N THR A 309 -0.06 40.66 12.47
CA THR A 309 -0.85 40.01 13.52
C THR A 309 0.05 39.71 14.71
N VAL A 310 -0.28 40.33 15.85
CA VAL A 310 0.34 40.15 17.15
C VAL A 310 -0.06 38.79 17.74
N VAL A 311 0.93 38.01 18.18
CA VAL A 311 0.76 36.76 18.94
C VAL A 311 0.59 37.11 20.41
N ALA A 312 -0.52 36.71 21.02
CA ALA A 312 -0.71 36.72 22.47
C ALA A 312 -0.68 35.27 23.00
N VAL A 313 0.35 34.96 23.78
CA VAL A 313 0.54 33.72 24.52
C VAL A 313 -0.28 33.80 25.80
N ALA A 314 -1.21 32.86 26.01
CA ALA A 314 -1.87 32.65 27.30
C ALA A 314 -1.51 31.26 27.81
N ALA A 315 -0.69 31.24 28.86
CA ALA A 315 -0.37 30.09 29.67
C ALA A 315 -1.60 29.69 30.50
N GLY A 316 -2.00 28.42 30.40
CA GLY A 316 -3.01 27.81 31.26
C GLY A 316 -2.51 26.45 31.68
N GLY A 317 -1.85 26.40 32.84
CA GLY A 317 -1.52 25.15 33.51
C GLY A 317 -2.75 24.55 34.17
N THR A 318 -2.90 23.23 34.08
CA THR A 318 -3.62 22.48 35.10
C THR A 318 -2.98 21.13 35.32
N VAL A 319 -2.60 20.96 36.58
CA VAL A 319 -2.13 19.76 37.26
C VAL A 319 -3.24 18.72 37.29
N TYR A 320 -2.95 17.46 36.96
CA TYR A 320 -3.64 16.32 37.56
C TYR A 320 -2.63 15.21 37.85
N GLY A 321 -2.49 14.93 39.15
CA GLY A 321 -1.70 13.83 39.67
C GLY A 321 -2.44 12.50 39.65
N VAL A 322 -1.65 11.44 39.46
CA VAL A 322 -1.47 10.36 40.43
C VAL A 322 -2.75 9.63 40.87
N MET A 323 -2.93 8.42 40.33
CA MET A 323 -3.27 7.25 41.14
C MET A 323 -2.58 6.01 40.57
N SER A 324 -1.48 5.64 41.21
CA SER A 324 -0.90 4.30 41.22
C SER A 324 -1.05 3.75 42.64
N ARG A 325 -1.66 2.57 42.76
CA ARG A 325 -1.60 1.58 43.86
C ARG A 325 -2.27 0.33 43.28
N GLY A 326 -1.66 -0.83 43.13
CA GLY A 326 -0.66 -1.46 43.99
C GLY A 326 -1.40 -2.38 44.97
N GLN A 327 -1.46 -3.68 44.68
CA GLN A 327 -1.69 -4.72 45.67
C GLN A 327 -1.00 -6.02 45.25
N ASP A 328 0.06 -6.34 45.99
CA ASP A 328 0.77 -7.60 46.02
C ASP A 328 0.03 -8.63 46.90
N GLY A 329 -0.12 -9.86 46.36
CA GLY A 329 -0.12 -11.21 46.97
C GLY A 329 -0.82 -11.54 48.32
N PRO A 330 -0.64 -12.76 48.88
CA PRO A 330 -0.12 -14.00 48.28
C PRO A 330 -0.88 -15.32 48.71
N ASP A 331 -0.54 -16.41 48.01
CA ASP A 331 -0.32 -17.79 48.50
C ASP A 331 -1.46 -18.76 48.96
N ARG A 332 -1.23 -20.04 48.60
CA ARG A 332 -1.57 -21.33 49.25
C ARG A 332 -2.67 -22.30 48.73
N THR A 333 -2.15 -23.46 48.29
CA THR A 333 -2.44 -24.86 48.69
C THR A 333 -3.48 -25.74 47.97
N ALA A 334 -2.92 -26.73 47.24
CA ALA A 334 -3.04 -28.19 47.42
C ALA A 334 -4.38 -28.95 47.28
N ALA A 335 -4.39 -29.81 46.25
CA ALA A 335 -4.78 -31.24 46.21
C ALA A 335 -5.90 -31.80 47.11
N THR A 336 -6.87 -32.52 46.52
CA THR A 336 -7.12 -33.95 46.82
C THR A 336 -8.14 -34.62 45.87
N ARG A 337 -7.90 -35.93 45.65
CA ARG A 337 -8.73 -36.95 44.99
C ARG A 337 -10.06 -37.22 45.73
N GLY A 338 -11.03 -37.82 45.05
CA GLY A 338 -12.07 -38.63 45.70
C GLY A 338 -13.20 -39.07 44.76
N ASP A 339 -13.21 -40.37 44.45
CA ASP A 339 -14.14 -41.12 43.61
C ASP A 339 -15.61 -41.16 44.12
N ALA A 340 -16.58 -41.38 43.23
CA ALA A 340 -17.50 -42.53 43.25
C ALA A 340 -18.73 -42.39 42.30
N HIS A 341 -18.87 -43.40 41.44
CA HIS A 341 -20.04 -43.87 40.66
C HIS A 341 -21.04 -44.67 41.58
N PRO A 342 -22.09 -45.40 41.11
CA PRO A 342 -22.70 -45.59 39.77
C PRO A 342 -24.26 -45.67 39.72
N GLY A 343 -24.83 -45.94 38.54
CA GLY A 343 -26.13 -46.65 38.33
C GLY A 343 -26.82 -46.28 36.99
N ALA A 344 -26.57 -47.00 35.88
CA ALA A 344 -27.40 -48.10 35.31
C ALA A 344 -28.74 -47.62 34.67
N ALA A 345 -29.23 -48.00 33.48
CA ALA A 345 -28.90 -49.05 32.50
C ALA A 345 -29.51 -48.72 31.10
N SER A 346 -28.95 -49.33 30.05
CA SER A 346 -29.40 -49.41 28.63
C SER A 346 -30.48 -50.53 28.44
N PRO A 347 -30.83 -51.09 27.23
CA PRO A 347 -30.45 -50.78 25.82
C PRO A 347 -31.58 -50.99 24.75
N SER A 348 -31.15 -50.96 23.46
CA SER A 348 -31.68 -51.63 22.24
C SER A 348 -32.42 -50.74 21.23
N ALA A 349 -32.28 -50.87 19.91
CA ALA A 349 -31.40 -51.63 19.01
C ALA A 349 -31.54 -51.07 17.56
N SER A 350 -30.50 -51.28 16.74
CA SER A 350 -30.37 -51.10 15.27
C SER A 350 -31.34 -52.03 14.47
N PRO A 351 -31.42 -52.08 13.10
CA PRO A 351 -30.42 -51.69 12.07
C PRO A 351 -30.93 -51.14 10.69
N SER A 352 -29.96 -50.76 9.83
CA SER A 352 -30.01 -50.46 8.37
C SER A 352 -30.40 -51.69 7.50
N PRO A 353 -30.60 -51.66 6.14
CA PRO A 353 -29.67 -51.13 5.10
C PRO A 353 -30.22 -50.69 3.69
N SER A 354 -29.31 -50.10 2.88
CA SER A 354 -28.99 -50.24 1.42
C SER A 354 -29.96 -50.08 0.22
N ALA A 355 -29.43 -49.37 -0.81
CA ALA A 355 -29.35 -49.64 -2.28
C ALA A 355 -30.27 -48.93 -3.32
N SER A 356 -29.60 -48.50 -4.42
CA SER A 356 -29.91 -47.82 -5.71
C SER A 356 -30.88 -48.60 -6.67
N PRO A 357 -31.08 -48.31 -8.01
CA PRO A 357 -30.55 -47.30 -8.96
C PRO A 357 -31.54 -46.69 -10.02
N SER A 358 -30.98 -45.95 -11.00
CA SER A 358 -31.53 -45.25 -12.22
C SER A 358 -32.35 -46.10 -13.22
N PRO A 359 -33.00 -45.48 -14.26
CA PRO A 359 -32.33 -45.33 -15.59
C PRO A 359 -32.75 -44.10 -16.48
N SER A 360 -31.93 -43.80 -17.50
CA SER A 360 -32.21 -43.01 -18.74
C SER A 360 -32.80 -43.93 -19.86
N PRO A 361 -32.93 -43.60 -21.19
CA PRO A 361 -32.64 -42.40 -22.01
C PRO A 361 -33.66 -42.09 -23.15
N SER A 362 -33.27 -41.23 -24.11
CA SER A 362 -33.78 -41.00 -25.52
C SER A 362 -34.67 -39.76 -25.71
N GLY A 363 -34.58 -38.94 -26.76
CA GLY A 363 -33.77 -38.91 -27.98
C GLY A 363 -34.13 -37.66 -28.82
N SER A 364 -33.20 -37.18 -29.65
CA SER A 364 -33.41 -36.12 -30.68
C SER A 364 -34.21 -36.66 -31.89
N PRO A 365 -34.79 -35.81 -32.77
CA PRO A 365 -34.03 -35.34 -33.95
C PRO A 365 -34.33 -33.93 -34.51
N ALA A 366 -33.37 -33.50 -35.34
CA ALA A 366 -33.33 -32.43 -36.36
C ALA A 366 -34.44 -32.56 -37.44
N ALA A 367 -34.74 -31.67 -38.40
CA ALA A 367 -34.38 -30.32 -38.87
C ALA A 367 -35.57 -29.84 -39.77
N GLN A 368 -35.71 -28.60 -40.25
CA GLN A 368 -35.20 -28.05 -41.54
C GLN A 368 -36.09 -26.83 -41.98
N PRO A 369 -35.83 -26.08 -43.08
CA PRO A 369 -35.69 -24.60 -43.06
C PRO A 369 -36.59 -23.81 -44.05
N ALA A 370 -36.54 -22.48 -43.96
CA ALA A 370 -36.84 -21.49 -45.02
C ALA A 370 -36.21 -20.15 -44.57
N GLY A 371 -35.63 -19.23 -45.35
CA GLY A 371 -35.57 -18.89 -46.77
C GLY A 371 -35.28 -17.36 -46.81
N PRO A 372 -34.53 -16.80 -47.78
CA PRO A 372 -33.87 -15.50 -47.63
C PRO A 372 -34.69 -14.30 -48.15
N SER A 373 -34.46 -13.11 -47.56
CA SER A 373 -34.93 -11.80 -48.08
C SER A 373 -34.17 -10.63 -47.40
N PRO A 374 -34.20 -9.40 -47.95
CA PRO A 374 -33.02 -8.81 -48.59
C PRO A 374 -32.33 -7.68 -47.81
N SER A 375 -31.14 -7.34 -48.33
CA SER A 375 -30.20 -6.28 -47.95
C SER A 375 -30.83 -4.96 -47.51
N ALA A 376 -30.49 -4.52 -46.30
CA ALA A 376 -30.63 -3.15 -45.81
C ALA A 376 -29.25 -2.57 -45.49
N ALA A 377 -29.05 -1.29 -45.82
CA ALA A 377 -27.83 -0.53 -45.61
C ALA A 377 -27.41 -0.49 -44.12
N PRO A 378 -26.10 -0.36 -43.80
CA PRO A 378 -25.62 -0.43 -42.42
C PRO A 378 -26.09 0.80 -41.62
N THR A 379 -27.04 0.57 -40.72
CA THR A 379 -27.34 1.43 -39.58
C THR A 379 -26.06 1.58 -38.74
N PRO A 380 -25.67 2.78 -38.27
CA PRO A 380 -24.53 2.92 -37.37
C PRO A 380 -24.76 2.02 -36.16
N SER A 381 -23.87 1.05 -35.97
CA SER A 381 -23.86 0.16 -34.83
C SER A 381 -23.74 1.02 -33.57
N VAL A 382 -24.86 1.17 -32.87
CA VAL A 382 -24.88 1.68 -31.50
C VAL A 382 -23.96 0.76 -30.70
N GLN A 383 -22.77 1.26 -30.37
CA GLN A 383 -21.84 0.54 -29.50
C GLN A 383 -22.62 0.14 -28.25
N ALA A 384 -22.75 -1.17 -28.03
CA ALA A 384 -23.44 -1.71 -26.87
C ALA A 384 -22.85 -1.05 -25.63
N ALA A 385 -23.72 -0.40 -24.84
CA ALA A 385 -23.32 0.18 -23.57
C ALA A 385 -22.63 -0.91 -22.74
N GLY A 386 -21.36 -0.70 -22.41
CA GLY A 386 -20.61 -1.66 -21.59
C GLY A 386 -21.33 -1.88 -20.26
N ALA A 387 -21.20 -3.08 -19.69
CA ALA A 387 -21.80 -3.41 -18.40
C ALA A 387 -21.39 -2.38 -17.31
N PRO A 388 -22.29 -2.07 -16.34
CA PRO A 388 -21.98 -1.16 -15.25
C PRO A 388 -20.71 -1.57 -14.51
N LYS A 389 -19.79 -0.63 -14.32
CA LYS A 389 -18.55 -0.86 -13.55
C LYS A 389 -18.76 -0.40 -12.12
N ARG A 390 -18.50 -1.29 -11.15
CA ARG A 390 -18.57 -0.98 -9.71
C ARG A 390 -17.18 -1.07 -9.08
N GLY A 391 -16.83 -0.10 -8.24
CA GLY A 391 -15.61 -0.15 -7.42
C GLY A 391 -15.93 0.29 -5.99
N CYS A 392 -15.29 -0.34 -5.01
CA CYS A 392 -15.49 -0.09 -3.58
C CYS A 392 -14.15 -0.05 -2.86
N ALA A 393 -14.04 0.79 -1.83
CA ALA A 393 -12.91 0.75 -0.92
C ALA A 393 -13.05 -0.43 0.06
N SER A 394 -12.00 -0.71 0.83
CA SER A 394 -12.08 -1.71 1.89
C SER A 394 -13.13 -1.32 2.95
N THR A 395 -13.89 -2.31 3.42
CA THR A 395 -14.85 -2.12 4.51
C THR A 395 -14.11 -1.82 5.81
N GLN A 396 -14.50 -0.75 6.51
CA GLN A 396 -13.88 -0.34 7.77
C GLN A 396 -14.91 -0.10 8.88
N PRO A 397 -14.55 -0.34 10.16
CA PRO A 397 -15.37 0.05 11.31
C PRO A 397 -15.62 1.56 11.37
N ILE A 398 -16.83 1.96 11.74
CA ILE A 398 -17.22 3.36 11.94
C ILE A 398 -16.99 3.74 13.41
N ALA A 399 -15.92 4.50 13.68
CA ALA A 399 -15.55 4.90 15.04
C ALA A 399 -16.66 5.69 15.76
N THR A 400 -17.40 6.52 15.03
CA THR A 400 -18.52 7.32 15.53
C THR A 400 -19.78 6.51 15.79
N VAL A 401 -19.91 5.30 15.23
CA VAL A 401 -21.10 4.44 15.36
C VAL A 401 -20.66 3.01 15.65
N PRO A 402 -20.43 2.66 16.92
CA PRO A 402 -19.93 1.34 17.31
C PRO A 402 -20.76 0.19 16.73
N GLY A 403 -20.08 -0.82 16.18
CA GLY A 403 -20.73 -1.99 15.59
C GLY A 403 -21.25 -1.79 14.16
N VAL A 404 -21.07 -0.61 13.57
CA VAL A 404 -21.30 -0.36 12.14
C VAL A 404 -19.96 -0.44 11.40
N VAL A 405 -19.97 -1.12 10.26
CA VAL A 405 -18.90 -1.08 9.25
C VAL A 405 -19.45 -0.46 7.98
N ALA A 406 -18.61 0.22 7.20
CA ALA A 406 -19.02 0.70 5.89
C ALA A 406 -17.86 0.81 4.90
N SER A 407 -18.21 0.89 3.61
CA SER A 407 -17.31 1.12 2.49
C SER A 407 -17.94 2.11 1.50
N PRO A 408 -17.22 3.19 1.09
CA PRO A 408 -17.61 4.02 -0.04
C PRO A 408 -17.37 3.28 -1.36
N CYS A 409 -18.33 3.39 -2.26
CA CYS A 409 -18.35 2.74 -3.56
C CYS A 409 -18.83 3.71 -4.65
N TYR A 410 -18.60 3.36 -5.91
CA TYR A 410 -19.18 4.02 -7.07
C TYR A 410 -19.69 2.99 -8.09
N VAL A 411 -20.65 3.42 -8.91
CA VAL A 411 -21.10 2.70 -10.11
C VAL A 411 -21.03 3.64 -11.32
N LEU A 412 -20.36 3.20 -12.38
CA LEU A 412 -20.34 3.86 -13.69
C LEU A 412 -21.23 3.08 -14.67
N ASP A 413 -22.27 3.72 -15.16
CA ASP A 413 -23.20 3.12 -16.12
C ASP A 413 -23.54 4.12 -17.24
N GLY A 414 -23.04 3.89 -18.45
CA GLY A 414 -23.34 4.73 -19.61
C GLY A 414 -23.05 6.24 -19.42
N GLY A 415 -21.97 6.58 -18.69
CA GLY A 415 -21.62 7.97 -18.36
C GLY A 415 -22.35 8.55 -17.14
N ARG A 416 -23.21 7.76 -16.49
CA ARG A 416 -23.80 8.13 -15.20
C ARG A 416 -22.89 7.63 -14.08
N VAL A 417 -22.76 8.45 -13.05
CA VAL A 417 -22.08 8.09 -11.81
C VAL A 417 -23.12 7.96 -10.71
N THR A 418 -23.07 6.85 -9.98
CA THR A 418 -23.84 6.67 -8.74
C THR A 418 -22.85 6.49 -7.59
N MET A 419 -22.94 7.35 -6.59
CA MET A 419 -22.23 7.18 -5.32
C MET A 419 -22.99 6.15 -4.49
N VAL A 420 -22.27 5.20 -3.89
CA VAL A 420 -22.89 4.15 -3.09
C VAL A 420 -22.17 4.07 -1.74
N ALA A 421 -22.91 4.13 -0.64
CA ALA A 421 -22.43 3.71 0.67
C ALA A 421 -22.90 2.29 0.92
N SER A 422 -21.97 1.34 1.06
CA SER A 422 -22.25 -0.02 1.51
C SER A 422 -22.04 -0.09 3.01
N LEU A 423 -23.06 -0.49 3.78
CA LEU A 423 -23.04 -0.53 5.24
C LEU A 423 -23.44 -1.91 5.78
N GLY A 424 -22.88 -2.25 6.93
CA GLY A 424 -23.23 -3.46 7.67
C GLY A 424 -23.22 -3.23 9.17
N ALA A 425 -24.10 -3.91 9.89
CA ALA A 425 -24.15 -3.89 11.34
C ALA A 425 -24.66 -5.23 11.88
N ALA A 426 -23.97 -5.77 12.89
CA ALA A 426 -24.36 -7.04 13.52
C ALA A 426 -25.68 -6.94 14.29
N LYS A 427 -26.02 -5.74 14.76
CA LYS A 427 -27.32 -5.38 15.35
C LYS A 427 -27.91 -4.23 14.54
N PRO A 428 -29.23 -4.19 14.32
CA PRO A 428 -29.85 -3.07 13.64
C PRO A 428 -29.58 -1.74 14.37
N THR A 429 -28.91 -0.79 13.71
CA THR A 429 -28.42 0.47 14.32
C THR A 429 -28.94 1.69 13.54
N GLU A 430 -29.50 2.69 14.21
CA GLU A 430 -29.87 3.95 13.54
C GLU A 430 -28.63 4.83 13.31
N ALA A 431 -28.42 5.26 12.07
CA ALA A 431 -27.29 6.12 11.70
C ALA A 431 -27.69 7.12 10.61
N THR A 432 -26.94 8.23 10.53
CA THR A 432 -27.01 9.18 9.42
C THR A 432 -25.76 9.04 8.57
N VAL A 433 -25.96 8.79 7.28
CA VAL A 433 -24.92 8.62 6.25
C VAL A 433 -24.83 9.88 5.41
N TYR A 434 -23.62 10.37 5.22
CA TYR A 434 -23.28 11.51 4.36
C TYR A 434 -22.46 11.03 3.17
N LEU A 435 -22.81 11.49 1.96
CA LEU A 435 -22.12 11.17 0.71
C LEU A 435 -21.83 12.44 -0.09
N TRP A 436 -20.63 12.55 -0.65
CA TRP A 436 -20.27 13.63 -1.57
C TRP A 436 -19.17 13.20 -2.54
N LEU A 437 -19.04 13.98 -3.62
CA LEU A 437 -18.07 13.78 -4.69
C LEU A 437 -17.12 14.97 -4.80
N THR A 438 -15.81 14.71 -4.92
CA THR A 438 -14.80 15.73 -5.25
C THR A 438 -14.03 15.37 -6.51
N ARG A 439 -13.34 16.36 -7.09
CA ARG A 439 -12.30 16.13 -8.11
C ARG A 439 -10.93 16.08 -7.43
N LYS A 440 -10.04 15.23 -7.91
CA LYS A 440 -8.69 15.11 -7.31
C LYS A 440 -7.84 16.39 -7.47
N ASP A 441 -8.00 17.09 -8.58
CA ASP A 441 -7.33 18.35 -8.91
C ASP A 441 -8.08 19.60 -8.43
N ASP A 442 -9.30 19.44 -7.92
CA ASP A 442 -10.13 20.50 -7.37
C ASP A 442 -10.95 19.94 -6.20
N PRO A 443 -10.45 20.05 -4.95
CA PRO A 443 -11.04 19.38 -3.79
C PRO A 443 -12.39 19.97 -3.34
N ARG A 444 -12.96 20.91 -4.10
CA ARG A 444 -14.31 21.43 -3.85
C ARG A 444 -15.37 20.34 -4.07
N HIS A 445 -16.46 20.39 -3.29
CA HIS A 445 -17.58 19.48 -3.49
C HIS A 445 -18.25 19.74 -4.82
N LEU A 446 -18.19 18.76 -5.69
CA LEU A 446 -18.85 18.80 -6.98
C LEU A 446 -20.31 18.36 -6.86
N PHE A 447 -20.57 17.37 -6.01
CA PHE A 447 -21.92 16.85 -5.85
C PHE A 447 -22.22 16.40 -4.41
N PRO A 448 -23.37 16.80 -3.84
CA PRO A 448 -24.19 17.92 -4.31
C PRO A 448 -23.38 19.23 -4.26
N ALA A 449 -23.70 20.19 -5.14
CA ALA A 449 -22.89 21.41 -5.28
C ALA A 449 -22.75 22.15 -3.93
N GLY A 450 -21.52 22.22 -3.41
CA GLY A 450 -21.22 22.88 -2.15
C GLY A 450 -21.76 22.21 -0.87
N ALA A 451 -22.34 21.01 -0.95
CA ALA A 451 -22.97 20.33 0.18
C ALA A 451 -22.68 18.81 0.19
N MET A 452 -23.28 18.09 1.13
CA MET A 452 -23.29 16.63 1.19
C MET A 452 -24.73 16.12 1.12
N THR A 453 -24.95 14.97 0.48
CA THR A 453 -26.24 14.29 0.58
C THR A 453 -26.30 13.57 1.92
N GLN A 454 -27.44 13.63 2.62
CA GLN A 454 -27.63 12.96 3.90
C GLN A 454 -28.84 12.02 3.89
N ARG A 455 -28.71 10.86 4.52
CA ARG A 455 -29.79 9.89 4.73
C ARG A 455 -29.70 9.32 6.14
N THR A 456 -30.78 9.43 6.91
CA THR A 456 -30.93 8.72 8.19
C THR A 456 -31.69 7.43 7.93
N LEU A 457 -31.11 6.30 8.37
CA LEU A 457 -31.67 4.99 8.15
C LEU A 457 -31.29 4.01 9.26
N ARG A 458 -31.97 2.87 9.28
CA ARG A 458 -31.62 1.74 10.15
C ARG A 458 -30.67 0.82 9.39
N VAL A 459 -29.43 0.76 9.82
CA VAL A 459 -28.36 -0.05 9.23
C VAL A 459 -28.46 -1.49 9.73
N VAL A 460 -28.52 -2.42 8.80
CA VAL A 460 -28.37 -3.87 8.96
C VAL A 460 -27.30 -4.40 7.99
N THR A 461 -26.90 -5.66 8.10
CA THR A 461 -26.00 -6.29 7.10
C THR A 461 -26.54 -6.15 5.67
N GLY A 462 -25.71 -5.62 4.76
CA GLY A 462 -26.05 -5.45 3.35
C GLY A 462 -26.88 -4.21 3.02
N THR A 463 -26.93 -3.23 3.93
CA THR A 463 -27.61 -1.96 3.67
C THR A 463 -26.85 -1.15 2.64
N GLU A 464 -27.52 -0.65 1.61
CA GLU A 464 -26.92 0.29 0.65
C GLU A 464 -27.68 1.61 0.62
N VAL A 465 -26.93 2.72 0.54
CA VAL A 465 -27.45 4.05 0.22
C VAL A 465 -26.86 4.47 -1.11
N GLN A 466 -27.70 4.79 -2.08
CA GLN A 466 -27.27 5.16 -3.43
C GLN A 466 -27.73 6.58 -3.76
N GLU A 467 -26.82 7.37 -4.34
CA GLU A 467 -27.09 8.74 -4.78
C GLU A 467 -26.52 8.95 -6.19
N GLN A 468 -27.42 9.15 -7.15
CA GLN A 468 -27.03 9.39 -8.54
C GLN A 468 -26.50 10.82 -8.69
N VAL A 469 -25.33 10.97 -9.30
CA VAL A 469 -24.73 12.26 -9.61
C VAL A 469 -25.50 12.89 -10.78
N GLY A 470 -26.29 13.92 -10.48
CA GLY A 470 -27.16 14.60 -11.44
C GLY A 470 -26.46 15.65 -12.32
N ILE A 471 -25.13 15.80 -12.20
CA ILE A 471 -24.34 16.74 -12.98
C ILE A 471 -23.47 16.00 -14.00
N ALA A 472 -23.27 16.61 -15.16
CA ALA A 472 -22.30 16.12 -16.13
C ALA A 472 -20.89 16.31 -15.57
N LEU A 473 -20.11 15.24 -15.53
CA LEU A 473 -18.72 15.28 -15.10
C LEU A 473 -17.80 15.48 -16.31
N ALA A 474 -16.73 16.24 -16.13
CA ALA A 474 -15.65 16.32 -17.11
C ALA A 474 -14.74 15.08 -17.00
N PRO A 475 -14.03 14.68 -18.07
CA PRO A 475 -13.02 13.63 -17.97
C PRO A 475 -11.99 13.95 -16.88
N GLY A 476 -11.67 12.98 -16.03
CA GLY A 476 -10.77 13.22 -14.91
C GLY A 476 -10.80 12.18 -13.79
N TRP A 477 -10.12 12.49 -12.70
CA TRP A 477 -10.10 11.68 -11.48
C TRP A 477 -11.03 12.28 -10.43
N TYR A 478 -11.88 11.42 -9.87
CA TYR A 478 -12.90 11.77 -8.89
C TYR A 478 -12.80 10.85 -7.68
N GLU A 479 -13.29 11.33 -6.54
CA GLU A 479 -13.32 10.58 -5.30
C GLU A 479 -14.72 10.64 -4.69
N VAL A 480 -15.30 9.47 -4.41
CA VAL A 480 -16.52 9.35 -3.60
C VAL A 480 -16.11 9.29 -2.15
N HIS A 481 -16.62 10.22 -1.36
CA HIS A 481 -16.38 10.29 0.08
C HIS A 481 -17.63 9.89 0.85
N MET A 482 -17.42 9.33 2.03
CA MET A 482 -18.50 8.90 2.91
C MET A 482 -18.18 9.19 4.37
N TYR A 483 -19.19 9.62 5.11
CA TYR A 483 -19.13 9.72 6.56
C TYR A 483 -20.40 9.18 7.21
N VAL A 484 -20.29 8.62 8.41
CA VAL A 484 -21.41 8.01 9.12
C VAL A 484 -21.42 8.52 10.56
N THR A 485 -22.58 8.89 11.07
CA THR A 485 -22.75 9.42 12.44
C THR A 485 -23.96 8.76 13.12
N PRO A 486 -24.02 8.79 14.46
CA PRO A 486 -25.26 8.49 15.16
C PRO A 486 -26.39 9.40 14.68
N LYS A 487 -27.62 8.89 14.70
CA LYS A 487 -28.79 9.70 14.36
C LYS A 487 -28.88 10.94 15.26
N GLY A 488 -29.05 12.11 14.64
CA GLY A 488 -29.21 13.39 15.32
C GLY A 488 -27.91 14.16 15.59
N GLU A 489 -26.75 13.56 15.33
CA GLU A 489 -25.46 14.25 15.41
C GLU A 489 -25.27 15.25 14.25
N PRO A 490 -24.51 16.33 14.46
CA PRO A 490 -24.31 17.37 13.45
C PRO A 490 -23.55 16.81 12.24
N ALA A 491 -23.80 17.42 11.08
CA ALA A 491 -23.09 17.07 9.86
C ALA A 491 -21.57 17.31 10.04
N PRO A 492 -20.73 16.40 9.54
CA PRO A 492 -19.28 16.58 9.62
C PRO A 492 -18.84 17.79 8.80
N SER A 493 -17.69 18.36 9.14
CA SER A 493 -17.02 19.28 8.21
C SER A 493 -16.35 18.46 7.11
N PRO A 494 -16.76 18.59 5.84
CA PRO A 494 -16.19 17.79 4.75
C PRO A 494 -14.76 18.20 4.37
N THR A 495 -14.28 19.34 4.90
CA THR A 495 -12.87 19.76 4.80
C THR A 495 -11.99 19.19 5.91
N ASN A 496 -12.57 18.45 6.87
CA ASN A 496 -11.79 17.83 7.92
C ASN A 496 -11.05 16.59 7.37
N PRO A 497 -9.72 16.50 7.47
CA PRO A 497 -8.96 15.37 6.94
C PRO A 497 -9.37 14.01 7.53
N THR A 498 -9.91 13.96 8.75
CA THR A 498 -10.43 12.72 9.35
C THR A 498 -11.73 12.24 8.71
N VAL A 499 -12.41 13.12 7.98
CA VAL A 499 -13.66 12.87 7.24
C VAL A 499 -13.35 12.45 5.80
N THR A 500 -12.31 13.01 5.19
CA THR A 500 -11.87 12.70 3.81
C THR A 500 -11.01 11.44 3.70
N GLY A 501 -10.45 10.93 4.79
CA GLY A 501 -9.64 9.69 4.78
C GLY A 501 -10.40 8.41 4.41
N ARG A 502 -11.70 8.50 4.10
CA ARG A 502 -12.57 7.38 3.72
C ARG A 502 -13.21 7.65 2.36
N SER A 503 -12.41 7.45 1.32
CA SER A 503 -12.81 7.71 -0.07
C SER A 503 -12.49 6.56 -1.00
N GLN A 504 -13.27 6.44 -2.07
CA GLN A 504 -12.96 5.57 -3.21
C GLN A 504 -12.76 6.41 -4.48
N GLY A 505 -11.56 6.34 -5.04
CA GLY A 505 -11.20 7.03 -6.28
C GLY A 505 -11.66 6.28 -7.54
N PHE A 506 -12.01 7.03 -8.59
CA PHE A 506 -12.28 6.48 -9.91
C PHE A 506 -11.90 7.47 -11.01
N ARG A 507 -11.63 6.93 -12.20
CA ARG A 507 -11.39 7.73 -13.41
C ARG A 507 -12.68 7.79 -14.22
N TYR A 508 -13.17 8.99 -14.46
CA TYR A 508 -14.29 9.25 -15.35
C TYR A 508 -13.76 9.53 -16.77
N PRO A 509 -14.26 8.83 -17.81
CA PRO A 509 -13.72 8.85 -19.17
C PRO A 509 -13.90 10.18 -19.89
#